data_AF-A0A7W5LK81-F1
#
_entry.id   AF-A0A7W5LK81-F1
#
_cell.length_a   1.000
_cell.length_b   1.000
_cell.length_c   1.000
_cell.angle_alpha   90.00
_cell.angle_beta   90.00
_cell.angle_gamma   90.00
#
_symmetry.space_group_name_H-M   'P 1'
#
loop_
_entity.id
_entity.type
_entity.pdbx_description
1 polymer ?
#
loop_
_entity_poly.entity_id
_entity_poly.type
_entity_poly.pdbx_seq_one_letter_code
_entity_poly.pdbx_strand_id
1 'polypeptide(L)'
;MGDGERAWSVLKSQLSPSRTYANLFDAHPPFQIDGNFGAAAGICEMLAHSRRGEIRLLPALSRALSTGRVSGLRLRGGIELDMEWSEGNVQRARLKSTREQTVLIRSNAGMQKVALRAGDWTTVI
;
A
#
# COMPACT_ATOMS: atom_id res chain seq x y z
N MET A 1 10.86 4.80 8.78
CA MET A 1 10.06 3.97 7.84
C MET A 1 9.06 3.19 8.66
N GLY A 2 7.80 3.12 8.23
CA GLY A 2 6.72 2.44 8.99
C GLY A 2 5.87 3.34 9.90
N ASP A 3 6.12 4.65 9.91
CA ASP A 3 5.35 5.60 10.72
C ASP A 3 4.16 6.12 9.91
N GLY A 4 2.98 5.54 10.15
CA GLY A 4 1.76 5.89 9.42
C GLY A 4 1.23 7.28 9.73
N GLU A 5 1.39 7.77 10.97
CA GLU A 5 0.95 9.12 11.34
C GLU A 5 1.82 10.19 10.69
N ARG A 6 3.14 9.95 10.63
CA ARG A 6 4.05 10.82 9.88
C ARG A 6 3.73 10.82 8.40
N ALA A 7 3.49 9.65 7.80
CA ALA A 7 3.12 9.54 6.38
C ALA A 7 1.81 10.28 6.08
N TRP A 8 0.80 10.12 6.94
CA TRP A 8 -0.47 10.85 6.84
C TRP A 8 -0.29 12.37 6.99
N SER A 9 0.55 12.82 7.91
CA SER A 9 0.87 14.25 8.03
C SER A 9 1.52 14.80 6.77
N VAL A 10 2.40 14.04 6.10
CA VAL A 10 3.01 14.44 4.84
C VAL A 10 1.97 14.51 3.73
N LEU A 11 1.08 13.52 3.62
CA LEU A 11 -0.01 13.54 2.64
C LEU A 11 -0.97 14.73 2.86
N LYS A 12 -1.34 15.03 4.11
CA LYS A 12 -2.14 16.22 4.42
C LYS A 12 -1.42 17.52 4.02
N SER A 13 -0.10 17.60 4.23
CA SER A 13 0.68 18.75 3.77
C SER A 13 0.75 18.83 2.25
N GLN A 14 0.81 17.70 1.55
CA GLN A 14 0.83 17.66 0.09
C GLN A 14 -0.48 18.22 -0.48
N LEU A 15 -1.61 17.89 0.14
CA LEU A 15 -2.94 18.34 -0.27
C LEU A 15 -3.29 19.77 0.16
N SER A 16 -2.36 20.51 0.77
CA SER A 16 -2.62 21.90 1.16
C SER A 16 -2.61 22.84 -0.06
N PRO A 17 -3.28 24.01 0.01
CA PRO A 17 -3.23 25.01 -1.06
C PRO A 17 -1.83 25.57 -1.37
N SER A 18 -0.85 25.36 -0.47
CA SER A 18 0.54 25.77 -0.68
C SER A 18 1.38 24.73 -1.45
N ARG A 19 0.85 23.52 -1.66
CA ARG A 19 1.51 22.39 -2.33
C ARG A 19 0.67 21.74 -3.43
N THR A 20 -0.62 22.08 -3.53
CA THR A 20 -1.53 21.58 -4.55
C THR A 20 -2.43 22.71 -5.04
N TYR A 21 -2.46 22.91 -6.37
CA TYR A 21 -3.35 23.87 -7.02
C TYR A 21 -4.82 23.40 -7.03
N ALA A 22 -5.75 24.29 -7.38
CA ALA A 22 -7.19 23.98 -7.44
C ALA A 22 -7.54 22.83 -8.42
N ASN A 23 -6.70 22.58 -9.42
CA ASN A 23 -6.84 21.47 -10.37
C ASN A 23 -6.13 20.18 -9.91
N LEU A 24 -5.70 20.10 -8.64
CA LEU A 24 -4.97 19.00 -8.02
C LEU A 24 -3.55 18.76 -8.54
N PHE A 25 -2.98 19.68 -9.32
CA PHE A 25 -1.57 19.60 -9.68
C PHE A 25 -0.68 19.97 -8.51
N ASP A 26 0.40 19.22 -8.34
CA ASP A 26 1.44 19.51 -7.37
C ASP A 26 2.13 20.84 -7.69
N ALA A 27 2.52 21.53 -6.61
CA ALA A 27 3.12 22.84 -6.62
C ALA A 27 4.46 22.79 -5.87
N HIS A 28 5.56 22.73 -6.64
CA HIS A 28 6.90 22.95 -6.10
C HIS A 28 7.10 24.38 -5.59
N PRO A 29 6.25 25.37 -5.95
CA PRO A 29 5.93 25.97 -7.26
C PRO A 29 7.11 26.14 -8.26
N PRO A 30 6.83 26.32 -9.57
CA PRO A 30 5.51 26.20 -10.22
C PRO A 30 5.06 24.73 -10.30
N PHE A 31 4.14 24.39 -11.20
CA PHE A 31 3.72 23.00 -11.44
C PHE A 31 4.91 22.07 -11.68
N GLN A 32 4.97 20.98 -10.92
CA GLN A 32 5.79 19.80 -11.21
C GLN A 32 4.95 18.56 -10.96
N ILE A 33 5.06 17.53 -11.82
CA ILE A 33 4.19 16.34 -11.75
C ILE A 33 4.73 15.27 -10.79
N ASP A 34 5.97 15.43 -10.33
CA ASP A 34 6.65 14.48 -9.46
C ASP A 34 5.97 14.37 -8.09
N GLY A 35 5.46 15.45 -7.50
CA GLY A 35 4.70 15.37 -6.25
C GLY A 35 3.38 14.61 -6.38
N ASN A 36 2.68 14.70 -7.53
CA ASN A 36 1.48 13.89 -7.78
C ASN A 36 1.79 12.39 -7.81
N PHE A 37 2.81 11.99 -8.59
CA PHE A 37 3.22 10.59 -8.69
C PHE A 37 3.84 10.08 -7.38
N GLY A 38 4.62 10.92 -6.71
CA GLY A 38 5.22 10.62 -5.41
C GLY A 38 4.17 10.39 -4.33
N ALA A 39 3.11 11.20 -4.29
CA ALA A 39 2.00 11.02 -3.36
C ALA A 39 1.25 9.71 -3.61
N ALA A 40 0.93 9.40 -4.87
CA ALA A 40 0.27 8.14 -5.23
C ALA A 40 1.12 6.92 -4.85
N ALA A 41 2.42 6.95 -5.17
CA ALA A 41 3.36 5.90 -4.77
C ALA A 41 3.47 5.78 -3.24
N GLY A 42 3.50 6.90 -2.52
CA GLY A 42 3.53 6.95 -1.06
C GLY A 42 2.30 6.28 -0.43
N ILE A 43 1.10 6.53 -0.97
CA ILE A 43 -0.13 5.86 -0.54
C ILE A 43 -0.01 4.33 -0.74
N CYS A 44 0.45 3.89 -1.91
CA CYS A 44 0.67 2.47 -2.19
C CYS A 44 1.63 1.83 -1.17
N GLU A 45 2.75 2.49 -0.88
CA GLU A 45 3.76 2.01 0.07
C GLU A 45 3.29 2.02 1.53
N MET A 46 2.35 2.90 1.90
CA MET A 46 1.68 2.85 3.21
C MET A 46 0.80 1.60 3.37
N LEU A 47 0.15 1.16 2.28
CA LEU A 47 -0.79 0.04 2.27
C LEU A 47 -0.08 -1.31 2.12
N ALA A 48 0.91 -1.41 1.23
CA ALA A 48 1.72 -2.61 1.11
C ALA A 48 3.11 -2.30 0.58
N HIS A 49 4.12 -2.92 1.19
CA HIS A 49 5.51 -2.86 0.73
C HIS A 49 6.01 -4.28 0.44
N SER A 50 6.68 -4.47 -0.70
CA SER A 50 7.21 -5.78 -1.11
C SER A 50 8.70 -5.72 -1.43
N ARG A 51 9.49 -6.62 -0.83
CA ARG A 51 10.93 -6.75 -1.09
C ARG A 51 11.41 -8.17 -0.85
N ARG A 52 12.19 -8.73 -1.79
CA ARG A 52 12.91 -10.01 -1.63
C ARG A 52 12.03 -11.18 -1.10
N GLY A 53 10.84 -11.37 -1.68
CA GLY A 53 9.93 -12.44 -1.27
C GLY A 53 9.17 -12.19 0.03
N GLU A 54 9.34 -11.03 0.67
CA GLU A 54 8.51 -10.56 1.79
C GLU A 54 7.50 -9.52 1.28
N ILE A 55 6.25 -9.65 1.73
CA ILE A 55 5.17 -8.68 1.57
C ILE A 55 4.77 -8.22 2.97
N ARG A 56 4.80 -6.91 3.21
CA ARG A 56 4.31 -6.28 4.43
C ARG A 56 2.99 -5.61 4.13
N LEU A 57 1.94 -6.02 4.84
CA LEU A 57 0.60 -5.44 4.74
C LEU A 57 0.45 -4.36 5.81
N LEU A 58 -0.15 -3.23 5.43
CA LEU A 58 -0.37 -2.05 6.26
C LEU A 58 0.90 -1.56 7.01
N PRO A 59 2.10 -1.53 6.38
CA PRO A 59 3.34 -1.24 7.08
C PRO A 59 3.41 0.18 7.66
N ALA A 60 2.58 1.12 7.18
CA ALA A 60 2.53 2.50 7.66
C ALA A 60 1.09 3.07 7.57
N LEU A 61 0.09 2.33 8.05
CA LEU A 61 -1.29 2.80 8.07
C LEU A 61 -1.49 3.83 9.21
N SER A 62 -2.11 4.97 8.90
CA SER A 62 -2.56 5.93 9.93
C SER A 62 -3.90 5.52 10.51
N ARG A 63 -4.16 5.90 11.77
CA ARG A 63 -5.47 5.78 12.42
C ARG A 63 -6.59 6.49 11.66
N ALA A 64 -6.27 7.54 10.90
CA ALA A 64 -7.25 8.23 10.04
C ALA A 64 -7.78 7.34 8.91
N LEU A 65 -7.07 6.26 8.57
CA LEU A 65 -7.44 5.26 7.58
C LEU A 65 -7.68 3.90 8.25
N SER A 66 -8.27 3.87 9.45
CA SER A 66 -8.43 2.64 10.25
C SER A 66 -9.29 1.56 9.57
N THR A 67 -10.17 1.92 8.64
CA THR A 67 -11.00 0.98 7.90
C THR A 67 -10.97 1.33 6.42
N GLY A 68 -10.85 0.31 5.55
CA GLY A 68 -10.80 0.53 4.12
C GLY A 68 -10.54 -0.73 3.31
N ARG A 69 -10.37 -0.53 2.00
CA ARG A 69 -10.03 -1.58 1.05
C ARG A 69 -9.17 -1.05 -0.09
N VAL A 70 -8.39 -1.92 -0.70
CA VAL A 70 -7.63 -1.67 -1.92
C VAL A 70 -7.72 -2.91 -2.83
N SER A 71 -7.75 -2.69 -4.14
CA SER A 71 -7.80 -3.76 -5.14
C SER A 71 -6.83 -3.47 -6.29
N GLY A 72 -6.24 -4.52 -6.83
CA GLY A 72 -5.34 -4.43 -7.99
C GLY A 72 -3.96 -3.86 -7.68
N LEU A 73 -3.54 -3.80 -6.40
CA LEU A 73 -2.23 -3.27 -6.04
C LEU A 73 -1.14 -4.24 -6.52
N ARG A 74 -0.17 -3.73 -7.29
CA ARG A 74 0.87 -4.55 -7.89
C ARG A 74 2.12 -4.57 -7.00
N LEU A 75 2.56 -5.78 -6.68
CA LEU A 75 3.72 -6.05 -5.84
C LEU A 75 4.84 -6.71 -6.64
N ARG A 76 6.07 -6.62 -6.12
CA ARG A 76 7.24 -7.25 -6.73
C ARG A 76 7.04 -8.77 -6.82
N GLY A 77 7.59 -9.36 -7.89
CA GLY A 77 7.42 -10.78 -8.18
C GLY A 77 6.21 -11.10 -9.05
N GLY A 78 5.53 -10.08 -9.60
CA GLY A 78 4.37 -10.26 -10.46
C GLY A 78 3.16 -10.74 -9.66
N ILE A 79 2.94 -10.13 -8.50
CA ILE A 79 1.85 -10.43 -7.57
C ILE A 79 0.88 -9.26 -7.57
N GLU A 80 -0.41 -9.57 -7.61
CA GLU A 80 -1.50 -8.64 -7.41
C GLU A 80 -2.12 -8.86 -6.04
N LEU A 81 -2.45 -7.79 -5.34
CA LEU A 81 -3.04 -7.78 -4.01
C LEU A 81 -4.39 -7.06 -4.03
N ASP A 82 -5.40 -7.75 -3.51
CA ASP A 82 -6.62 -7.16 -2.99
C ASP A 82 -6.61 -7.30 -1.47
N MET A 83 -7.02 -6.27 -0.74
CA MET A 83 -6.98 -6.27 0.72
C MET A 83 -8.09 -5.41 1.33
N GLU A 84 -8.67 -5.90 2.41
CA GLU A 84 -9.65 -5.23 3.25
C GLU A 84 -9.13 -5.19 4.69
N TRP A 85 -9.35 -4.07 5.37
CA TRP A 85 -8.93 -3.90 6.77
C TRP A 85 -9.97 -3.13 7.58
N SER A 86 -9.99 -3.39 8.89
CA SER A 86 -10.84 -2.72 9.87
C SER A 86 -10.09 -2.57 11.18
N GLU A 87 -10.30 -1.46 11.87
CA GLU A 87 -9.63 -1.12 13.13
C GLU A 87 -8.09 -1.22 13.02
N GLY A 88 -7.56 -0.88 11.85
CA GLY A 88 -6.14 -0.95 11.52
C GLY A 88 -5.62 -2.36 11.21
N ASN A 89 -6.46 -3.40 11.27
CA ASN A 89 -6.08 -4.79 11.10
C ASN A 89 -6.61 -5.38 9.78
N VAL A 90 -5.76 -6.12 9.08
CA VAL A 90 -6.14 -6.87 7.87
C VAL A 90 -7.22 -7.89 8.23
N GLN A 91 -8.35 -7.82 7.52
CA GLN A 91 -9.49 -8.74 7.68
C GLN A 91 -9.54 -9.78 6.57
N ARG A 92 -9.01 -9.42 5.40
CA ARG A 92 -8.88 -10.28 4.23
C ARG A 92 -7.78 -9.75 3.33
N ALA A 93 -6.90 -10.63 2.88
CA ALA A 93 -6.04 -10.35 1.72
C ALA A 93 -6.15 -11.48 0.69
N ARG A 94 -6.16 -11.12 -0.59
CA ARG A 94 -6.12 -12.04 -1.72
C ARG A 94 -4.92 -11.71 -2.57
N LEU A 95 -4.16 -12.74 -2.92
CA LEU A 95 -2.97 -12.60 -3.75
C LEU A 95 -3.10 -13.45 -5.00
N LYS A 96 -2.82 -12.85 -6.15
CA LYS A 96 -2.72 -13.57 -7.43
C LYS A 96 -1.32 -13.41 -7.97
N SER A 97 -0.68 -14.52 -8.27
CA SER A 97 0.68 -14.53 -8.79
C SER A 97 0.68 -14.87 -10.28
N THR A 98 1.60 -14.27 -11.04
CA THR A 98 1.86 -14.63 -12.44
C THR A 98 2.71 -15.89 -12.59
N ARG A 99 3.28 -16.40 -11.49
CA ARG A 99 4.13 -17.61 -11.45
C ARG A 99 3.98 -18.35 -10.14
N GLU A 100 4.43 -19.59 -10.08
CA GLU A 100 4.55 -20.29 -8.81
C GLU A 100 5.68 -19.67 -7.97
N GLN A 101 5.38 -19.32 -6.72
CA GLN A 101 6.39 -18.82 -5.79
C GLN A 101 5.90 -18.90 -4.36
N THR A 102 6.84 -18.92 -3.41
CA THR A 102 6.52 -18.79 -2.00
C THR A 102 6.91 -17.41 -1.49
N VAL A 103 6.00 -16.75 -0.79
CA VAL A 103 6.23 -15.44 -0.17
C VAL A 103 6.01 -15.50 1.33
N LEU A 104 6.68 -14.62 2.05
CA LEU A 104 6.44 -14.35 3.46
C LEU A 104 5.55 -13.13 3.58
N ILE A 105 4.35 -13.31 4.12
CA ILE A 105 3.43 -12.23 4.40
C ILE A 105 3.59 -11.83 5.87
N ARG A 106 3.81 -10.54 6.12
CA ARG A 106 3.85 -9.94 7.44
C ARG A 106 2.70 -8.95 7.57
N SER A 107 1.90 -9.11 8.62
CA SER A 107 0.86 -8.16 9.02
C SER A 107 0.91 -7.98 10.53
N ASN A 108 -0.04 -7.21 11.07
CA ASN A 108 -0.24 -7.02 12.51
C ASN A 108 -0.57 -8.34 13.22
N ALA A 109 -1.23 -9.27 12.50
CA ALA A 109 -1.61 -10.58 13.02
C ALA A 109 -0.44 -11.57 13.09
N GLY A 110 0.71 -11.23 12.49
CA GLY A 110 1.92 -12.03 12.53
C GLY A 110 2.51 -12.30 11.15
N MET A 111 3.19 -13.43 11.03
CA MET A 111 3.94 -13.81 9.83
C MET A 111 3.45 -15.15 9.30
N GLN A 112 3.15 -15.22 8.01
CA GLN A 112 2.69 -16.43 7.34
C GLN A 112 3.48 -16.66 6.04
N LYS A 113 4.02 -17.86 5.87
CA LYS A 113 4.62 -18.29 4.61
C LYS A 113 3.53 -18.87 3.71
N VAL A 114 3.41 -18.37 2.48
CA VAL A 114 2.31 -18.68 1.57
C VAL A 114 2.86 -19.10 0.22
N ALA A 115 2.49 -20.31 -0.21
CA ALA A 115 2.74 -20.77 -1.57
C ALA A 115 1.64 -20.23 -2.49
N LEU A 116 2.03 -19.46 -3.50
CA LEU A 116 1.15 -18.92 -4.52
C LEU A 116 1.29 -19.76 -5.78
N ARG A 117 0.15 -20.13 -6.37
CA ARG A 117 0.09 -20.75 -7.69
C ARG A 117 -0.04 -19.68 -8.77
N ALA A 118 0.46 -20.00 -9.97
CA ALA A 118 0.31 -19.10 -11.11
C ALA A 118 -1.16 -19.00 -11.53
N GLY A 119 -1.67 -17.77 -11.73
CA GLY A 119 -3.01 -17.51 -12.24
C GLY A 119 -4.14 -17.56 -11.19
N ASP A 120 -3.94 -18.29 -10.09
CA ASP A 120 -4.95 -18.49 -9.05
C ASP A 120 -4.90 -17.43 -7.95
N TRP A 121 -6.07 -17.11 -7.41
CA TRP A 121 -6.17 -16.32 -6.19
C TRP A 121 -5.96 -17.20 -4.96
N THR A 122 -5.06 -16.77 -4.08
CA THR A 122 -4.87 -17.35 -2.74
C THR A 122 -5.35 -16.35 -1.70
N THR A 123 -6.30 -16.76 -0.87
CA THR A 123 -6.80 -15.94 0.25
C THR A 123 -5.97 -16.22 1.50
N VAL A 124 -5.62 -15.16 2.21
CA VAL A 124 -4.84 -15.19 3.46
C VAL A 124 -5.44 -14.17 4.44
N ILE A 125 -5.25 -14.44 5.74
CA ILE A 125 -5.74 -13.68 6.91
C ILE A 125 -7.16 -13.18 6.73
#